data_AF-A0A369MLN0-F1
#
_entry.id   AF-A0A369MLN0-F1
#
_cell.length_a   1.000
_cell.length_b   1.000
_cell.length_c   1.000
_cell.angle_alpha   90.00
_cell.angle_beta   90.00
_cell.angle_gamma   90.00
#
_symmetry.space_group_name_H-M   'P 1'
#
loop_
_entity.id
_entity.type
_entity.pdbx_description
1 polymer ?
#
loop_
_entity_poly.entity_id
_entity_poly.type
_entity_poly.pdbx_seq_one_letter_code
_entity_poly.pdbx_strand_id
1 'polypeptide(L)'
;MRAKDAHKNELVQLKGYIAGFDASGSYVTVGTSDRWSFDDVRCDIETDEQKAILSDHSVGDYICLQGKITMVGELLGYSMDIHRIL
;
A
#
# COMPACT_ATOMS: atom_id res chain seq x y z
N MET A 1 14.67 -10.36 17.93
CA MET A 1 13.30 -10.53 17.40
C MET A 1 12.28 -9.96 18.38
N ARG A 2 11.96 -8.65 18.28
CA ARG A 2 10.83 -8.02 19.02
C ARG A 2 10.21 -6.80 18.29
N ALA A 3 10.82 -6.29 17.21
CA ALA A 3 10.30 -5.14 16.46
C ALA A 3 9.41 -5.51 15.26
N LYS A 4 9.60 -6.70 14.68
CA LYS A 4 8.94 -7.11 13.41
C LYS A 4 7.43 -7.34 13.55
N ASP A 5 6.95 -7.60 14.76
CA ASP A 5 5.53 -7.87 15.04
C ASP A 5 4.77 -6.65 15.60
N ALA A 6 5.44 -5.54 15.91
CA ALA A 6 4.84 -4.44 16.67
C ALA A 6 3.65 -3.77 15.94
N HIS A 7 3.61 -3.86 14.62
CA HIS A 7 2.57 -3.26 13.77
C HIS A 7 1.76 -4.30 13.00
N LYS A 8 2.05 -5.60 13.16
CA LYS A 8 1.32 -6.64 12.44
C LYS A 8 -0.13 -6.69 12.94
N ASN A 9 -1.07 -6.64 12.01
CA ASN A 9 -2.51 -6.51 12.23
C ASN A 9 -3.02 -5.12 12.66
N GLU A 10 -2.18 -4.09 12.69
CA GLU A 10 -2.64 -2.73 12.97
C GLU A 10 -3.44 -2.18 11.79
N LEU A 11 -4.53 -1.46 12.10
CA LEU A 11 -5.27 -0.67 11.12
C LEU A 11 -4.61 0.69 10.99
N VAL A 12 -4.13 1.00 9.80
CA VAL A 12 -3.42 2.24 9.50
C VAL A 12 -4.10 3.03 8.39
N GLN A 13 -3.84 4.34 8.38
CA GLN A 13 -4.17 5.21 7.25
C GLN A 13 -2.87 5.61 6.56
N LEU A 14 -2.70 5.17 5.32
CA LEU A 14 -1.54 5.44 4.48
C LEU A 14 -1.87 6.60 3.54
N LYS A 15 -1.01 7.62 3.50
CA LYS A 15 -1.10 8.74 2.56
C LYS A 15 0.19 8.83 1.78
N GLY A 16 0.11 8.89 0.46
CA GLY A 16 1.28 8.83 -0.39
C GLY A 16 0.94 9.00 -1.86
N TYR A 17 1.93 8.77 -2.72
CA TYR A 17 1.72 8.73 -4.17
C TYR A 17 1.73 7.29 -4.67
N ILE A 18 0.99 7.03 -5.73
CA ILE A 18 1.04 5.75 -6.43
C ILE A 18 2.40 5.64 -7.13
N ALA A 19 3.24 4.70 -6.69
CA ALA A 19 4.55 4.42 -7.28
C ALA A 19 4.47 3.42 -8.44
N GLY A 20 3.47 2.54 -8.42
CA GLY A 20 3.28 1.55 -9.47
C GLY A 20 2.05 0.66 -9.23
N PHE A 21 1.66 -0.06 -10.28
CA PHE A 21 0.61 -1.06 -10.22
C PHE A 21 1.18 -2.43 -10.59
N ASP A 22 0.73 -3.46 -9.90
CA ASP A 22 0.98 -4.82 -10.34
C ASP A 22 0.27 -5.09 -11.68
N ALA A 23 0.95 -5.79 -12.60
CA ALA A 23 0.41 -6.05 -13.93
C ALA A 23 -0.89 -6.88 -13.92
N SER A 24 -1.12 -7.69 -12.89
CA SER A 24 -2.38 -8.44 -12.73
C SER A 24 -3.47 -7.63 -11.99
N GLY A 25 -3.08 -6.50 -11.41
CA GLY A 25 -3.93 -5.67 -10.57
C GLY A 25 -4.21 -6.29 -9.19
N SER A 26 -3.29 -7.13 -8.68
CA SER A 26 -3.39 -7.70 -7.34
C SER A 26 -2.91 -6.77 -6.22
N TYR A 27 -2.08 -5.78 -6.53
CA TYR A 27 -1.67 -4.76 -5.56
C TYR A 27 -1.29 -3.45 -6.26
N VAL A 28 -1.27 -2.38 -5.48
CA VAL A 28 -0.69 -1.08 -5.83
C VAL A 28 0.47 -0.80 -4.88
N THR A 29 1.53 -0.18 -5.37
CA THR A 29 2.65 0.27 -4.55
C THR A 29 2.49 1.76 -4.25
N VAL A 30 2.54 2.14 -2.98
CA VAL A 30 2.37 3.52 -2.51
C VAL A 30 3.63 3.99 -1.80
N GLY A 31 4.25 5.04 -2.31
CA GLY A 31 5.42 5.65 -1.71
C GLY A 31 5.05 6.69 -0.65
N THR A 32 5.75 6.65 0.48
CA THR A 32 5.44 7.47 1.68
C THR A 32 6.35 8.69 1.87
N SER A 33 7.43 8.77 1.09
CA SER A 33 8.47 9.81 1.18
C SER A 33 8.73 10.46 -0.18
N ASP A 34 9.97 10.77 -0.56
CA ASP A 34 10.24 11.26 -1.91
C ASP A 34 10.12 10.14 -2.95
N ARG A 35 9.88 10.50 -4.22
CA ARG A 35 9.70 9.55 -5.33
C ARG A 35 10.92 8.66 -5.63
N TRP A 36 12.01 8.79 -4.86
CA TRP A 36 13.30 8.11 -5.08
C TRP A 36 13.76 7.29 -3.86
N SER A 37 12.92 7.20 -2.83
CA SER A 37 13.15 6.41 -1.63
C SER A 37 12.65 4.97 -1.81
N PHE A 38 13.32 4.01 -1.15
CA PHE A 38 12.92 2.59 -1.14
C PHE A 38 11.80 2.29 -0.12
N ASP A 39 11.12 3.33 0.39
CA ASP A 39 10.12 3.27 1.47
C ASP A 39 8.69 3.15 0.91
N ASP A 40 8.56 2.25 -0.06
CA ASP A 40 7.30 1.91 -0.69
C ASP A 40 6.54 0.86 0.12
N VAL A 41 5.22 1.03 0.17
CA VAL A 41 4.30 0.09 0.80
C VAL A 41 3.55 -0.66 -0.29
N ARG A 42 3.56 -1.99 -0.20
CA ARG A 42 2.68 -2.84 -1.02
C ARG A 42 1.28 -2.83 -0.41
N CYS A 43 0.28 -2.45 -1.20
CA CYS A 43 -1.11 -2.43 -0.78
C CYS A 43 -1.91 -3.43 -1.62
N ASP A 44 -2.23 -4.59 -1.04
CA ASP A 44 -2.95 -5.67 -1.70
C ASP A 44 -4.44 -5.28 -1.90
N ILE A 45 -4.93 -5.55 -3.12
CA ILE A 45 -6.29 -5.21 -3.56
C ILE A 45 -7.18 -6.43 -3.32
N GLU A 46 -8.20 -6.25 -2.50
CA GLU A 46 -9.04 -7.34 -2.01
C GLU A 46 -10.39 -7.43 -2.73
N THR A 47 -10.82 -6.36 -3.41
CA THR A 47 -12.14 -6.31 -4.07
C THR A 47 -12.11 -5.67 -5.46
N ASP A 48 -13.06 -6.06 -6.31
CA ASP A 48 -13.27 -5.45 -7.62
C ASP A 48 -13.63 -3.95 -7.54
N GLU A 49 -14.29 -3.52 -6.46
CA GLU A 49 -14.58 -2.10 -6.21
C GLU A 49 -13.29 -1.30 -6.00
N GLN A 50 -12.37 -1.81 -5.18
CA GLN A 50 -11.06 -1.18 -4.98
C GLN A 50 -10.27 -1.14 -6.29
N LYS A 51 -10.31 -2.22 -7.08
CA LYS A 51 -9.67 -2.29 -8.39
C LYS A 51 -10.25 -1.27 -9.37
N ALA A 52 -11.57 -1.09 -9.37
CA ALA A 52 -12.24 -0.11 -10.20
C ALA A 52 -11.84 1.32 -9.82
N ILE A 53 -11.86 1.67 -8.53
CA ILE A 53 -11.42 2.99 -8.06
C ILE A 53 -9.96 3.25 -8.45
N LEU A 54 -9.06 2.28 -8.25
CA LEU A 54 -7.64 2.40 -8.62
C LEU A 54 -7.41 2.51 -10.12
N SER A 55 -8.33 2.01 -10.95
CA SER A 55 -8.22 2.12 -12.41
C SER A 55 -8.45 3.53 -12.94
N ASP A 56 -9.05 4.41 -12.14
CA ASP A 56 -9.21 5.84 -12.45
C ASP A 56 -7.98 6.67 -12.05
N HIS A 57 -6.98 6.05 -11.40
CA HIS A 57 -5.76 6.70 -10.97
C HIS A 57 -4.55 6.38 -11.86
N SER A 58 -3.56 7.26 -11.82
CA SER A 58 -2.27 7.12 -12.52
C SER A 58 -1.09 7.07 -11.55
N VAL A 59 0.03 6.53 -12.02
CA VAL A 59 1.30 6.62 -11.29
C VAL A 59 1.64 8.10 -11.06
N GLY A 60 1.98 8.44 -9.82
CA GLY A 60 2.27 9.79 -9.36
C GLY A 60 1.07 10.52 -8.74
N ASP A 61 -0.16 10.01 -8.89
CA ASP A 61 -1.34 10.55 -8.20
C ASP A 61 -1.23 10.35 -6.70
N TYR A 62 -1.76 11.30 -5.94
CA TYR A 62 -1.84 11.20 -4.49
C TYR A 62 -3.05 10.36 -4.10
N ILE A 63 -2.87 9.49 -3.11
CA ILE A 63 -3.92 8.59 -2.63
C ILE A 63 -3.89 8.47 -1.11
N CYS A 64 -5.06 8.19 -0.55
CA CYS A 64 -5.22 7.91 0.87
C CYS A 64 -5.92 6.55 1.04
N LEU A 65 -5.24 5.60 1.67
CA LEU A 65 -5.72 4.24 1.90
C LEU A 65 -5.92 4.00 3.39
N GLN A 66 -6.94 3.22 3.74
CA GLN A 66 -7.07 2.62 5.06
C GLN A 66 -7.00 1.10 4.90
N GLY A 67 -6.24 0.44 5.77
CA GLY A 67 -6.11 -1.01 5.71
C GLY A 67 -5.28 -1.59 6.83
N LYS A 68 -5.00 -2.88 6.73
CA LYS A 68 -4.39 -3.67 7.80
C LYS A 68 -2.98 -4.09 7.43
N ILE A 69 -1.99 -3.81 8.26
CA ILE A 69 -0.61 -4.28 8.04
C ILE A 69 -0.55 -5.82 8.13
N THR A 70 -0.07 -6.48 7.08
CA THR A 70 0.05 -7.94 6.99
C THR A 70 1.48 -8.44 7.13
N MET A 71 2.46 -7.63 6.71
CA MET A 71 3.87 -7.97 6.80
C MET A 71 4.75 -6.76 7.10
N VAL A 72 5.78 -6.99 7.91
CA VAL A 72 6.88 -6.05 8.14
C VAL A 72 8.16 -6.74 7.66
N GLY A 73 8.71 -6.32 6.51
CA GLY A 73 9.87 -6.94 5.87
C GLY A 73 11.14 -6.10 5.97
N GLU A 74 12.30 -6.74 6.16
CA GLU A 74 13.63 -6.06 6.17
C GLU A 74 14.19 -5.78 4.76
N LEU A 75 13.54 -6.28 3.69
CA LEU A 75 14.02 -6.18 2.31
C LEU A 75 13.00 -5.59 1.32
N LEU A 76 11.69 -5.62 1.63
CA LEU A 76 10.60 -5.23 0.72
C LEU A 76 9.64 -4.17 1.30
N GLY A 77 10.03 -3.51 2.40
CA GLY A 77 9.16 -2.54 3.08
C GLY A 77 7.97 -3.20 3.82
N TYR A 78 6.90 -2.42 4.00
CA TYR A 78 5.67 -2.85 4.65
C TYR A 78 4.65 -3.35 3.60
N SER A 79 3.79 -4.30 4.00
CA SER A 79 2.62 -4.70 3.22
C SER A 79 1.33 -4.50 4.02
N MET A 80 0.25 -4.15 3.33
CA MET A 80 -1.08 -4.02 3.91
C MET A 80 -2.19 -4.50 2.98
N ASP A 81 -3.27 -5.01 3.54
CA ASP A 81 -4.51 -5.30 2.81
C ASP A 81 -5.37 -4.04 2.79
N ILE A 82 -5.84 -3.62 1.62
CA ILE A 82 -6.71 -2.45 1.50
C ILE A 82 -8.10 -2.80 2.03
N HIS A 83 -8.59 -1.98 2.96
CA HIS A 83 -10.00 -2.02 3.38
C HIS A 83 -10.81 -0.95 2.67
N ARG A 84 -10.25 0.26 2.54
CA ARG A 84 -10.95 1.41 1.96
C ARG A 84 -9.99 2.37 1.26
N ILE A 85 -10.46 2.95 0.16
CA ILE A 85 -9.83 4.06 -0.56
C ILE A 85 -10.65 5.32 -0.26
N LEU A 86 -9.98 6.42 0.08
CA LEU A 86 -10.59 7.68 0.58
C LEU A 86 -10.49 8.81 -0.43
#